data_AF-A0A4Y2RDK8-F1
#
_entry.id   AF-A0A4Y2RDK8-F1
#
_cell.length_a   1.000
_cell.length_b   1.000
_cell.length_c   1.000
_cell.angle_alpha   90.00
_cell.angle_beta   90.00
_cell.angle_gamma   90.00
#
_symmetry.space_group_name_H-M   'P 1'
#
loop_
_entity.id
_entity.type
_entity.pdbx_description
1 polymer ?
#
loop_
_entity_poly.entity_id
_entity_poly.type
_entity_poly.pdbx_seq_one_letter_code
_entity_poly.pdbx_strand_id
1 'polypeptide(L)'
;MNDSHEEQEVTVTTTTDPRHLHLSRAEVIPRYNDLQKVRKVVKLFKRSPTKYYMYLQKYVKEDTGKELSLILDCRTRWNSLLAMIERFHKIKVCIDKTLIDIGSDATFNDIKRLKINDLI
;
A
#
# COMPACT_ATOMS: atom_id res chain seq x y z
N MET A 1 -49.25 -46.87 -23.38
CA MET A 1 -48.39 -48.05 -23.24
C MET A 1 -46.97 -47.51 -23.13
N ASN A 2 -46.43 -47.49 -21.91
CA ASN A 2 -45.04 -47.72 -21.49
C ASN A 2 -44.02 -47.94 -22.63
N ASP A 3 -42.76 -47.53 -22.62
CA ASP A 3 -41.80 -47.04 -21.61
C ASP A 3 -40.44 -46.97 -22.38
N SER A 4 -39.46 -46.25 -21.84
CA SER A 4 -38.00 -46.41 -21.99
C SER A 4 -37.26 -45.10 -22.24
N HIS A 5 -36.61 -44.68 -21.16
CA HIS A 5 -35.59 -43.68 -20.97
C HIS A 5 -34.40 -43.80 -21.93
N GLU A 6 -33.77 -42.66 -22.24
CA GLU A 6 -32.30 -42.59 -22.20
C GLU A 6 -31.86 -41.21 -21.73
N GLU A 7 -31.43 -41.18 -20.48
CA GLU A 7 -30.73 -40.07 -19.83
C GLU A 7 -29.31 -40.01 -20.40
N GLN A 8 -28.85 -38.84 -20.84
CA GLN A 8 -27.41 -38.52 -20.77
C GLN A 8 -27.22 -37.12 -20.19
N GLU A 9 -27.12 -37.12 -18.87
CA GLU A 9 -26.59 -36.07 -18.03
C GLU A 9 -25.06 -36.06 -18.19
N VAL A 10 -24.51 -35.21 -19.06
CA VAL A 10 -23.06 -34.96 -19.13
C VAL A 10 -22.71 -33.84 -18.15
N THR A 11 -22.42 -34.23 -16.91
CA THR A 11 -21.77 -33.39 -15.91
C THR A 11 -20.32 -33.12 -16.34
N VAL A 12 -20.09 -31.96 -16.97
CA VAL A 12 -18.74 -31.45 -17.23
C VAL A 12 -18.14 -30.98 -15.90
N THR A 13 -17.42 -31.87 -15.23
CA THR A 13 -16.57 -31.55 -14.10
C THR A 13 -15.30 -30.87 -14.61
N THR A 14 -15.31 -29.53 -14.68
CA THR A 14 -14.07 -28.77 -14.89
C THR A 14 -13.22 -28.83 -13.63
N THR A 15 -12.26 -29.76 -13.60
CA THR A 15 -11.17 -29.81 -12.63
C THR A 15 -10.27 -28.59 -12.82
N THR A 16 -10.48 -27.55 -12.01
CA THR A 16 -9.61 -26.36 -11.97
C THR A 16 -8.27 -26.71 -11.30
N ASP A 17 -7.19 -26.77 -12.09
CA ASP A 17 -5.81 -26.92 -11.63
C ASP A 17 -5.44 -25.74 -10.67
N PRO A 18 -5.03 -26.00 -9.42
CA PRO A 18 -4.67 -24.97 -8.44
C PRO A 18 -3.49 -24.08 -8.86
N ARG A 19 -2.72 -24.46 -9.88
CA ARG A 19 -1.48 -23.79 -10.29
C ARG A 19 -1.68 -22.67 -11.30
N HIS A 20 -2.91 -22.41 -11.75
CA HIS A 20 -3.24 -21.31 -12.66
C HIS A 20 -4.03 -20.18 -11.98
N LEU A 21 -3.58 -19.74 -10.80
CA LEU A 21 -3.95 -18.43 -10.25
C LEU A 21 -3.19 -17.32 -11.00
N HIS A 22 -3.51 -17.11 -12.28
CA HIS A 22 -3.12 -15.89 -12.97
C HIS A 22 -4.05 -14.76 -12.51
N LEU A 23 -3.81 -14.29 -11.29
CA LEU A 23 -4.52 -13.15 -10.71
C LEU A 23 -4.34 -11.96 -11.64
N SER A 24 -5.44 -11.43 -12.19
CA SER A 24 -5.36 -10.30 -13.08
C SER A 24 -4.74 -9.11 -12.34
N ARG A 25 -3.95 -8.28 -13.02
CA ARG A 25 -3.31 -7.11 -12.40
C ARG A 25 -4.31 -6.18 -11.70
N ALA A 26 -5.58 -6.22 -12.11
CA ALA A 26 -6.67 -5.45 -11.55
C ALA A 26 -7.21 -6.01 -10.21
N GLU A 27 -6.99 -7.30 -9.91
CA GLU A 27 -7.44 -7.97 -8.68
C GLU A 27 -6.41 -7.92 -7.55
N VAL A 28 -5.28 -7.25 -7.75
CA VAL A 28 -4.36 -6.92 -6.65
C VAL A 28 -5.13 -6.04 -5.66
N ILE A 29 -5.55 -6.67 -4.56
CA ILE A 29 -6.38 -6.16 -3.47
C ILE A 29 -6.06 -4.69 -3.21
N PRO A 30 -7.06 -3.77 -3.16
CA PRO A 30 -6.85 -2.33 -2.98
C PRO A 30 -5.84 -1.97 -1.87
N ARG A 31 -5.85 -2.72 -0.75
CA ARG A 31 -4.91 -2.59 0.37
C ARG A 31 -3.43 -2.77 -0.02
N TYR A 32 -3.13 -3.72 -0.91
CA TYR A 32 -1.75 -3.95 -1.37
C TYR A 32 -1.23 -2.78 -2.19
N ASN A 33 -2.07 -2.19 -3.03
CA ASN A 33 -1.69 -1.03 -3.84
C ASN A 33 -1.40 0.19 -2.94
N ASP A 34 -2.22 0.41 -1.92
CA ASP A 34 -1.99 1.50 -0.96
C ASP A 34 -0.70 1.29 -0.16
N LEU A 35 -0.37 0.06 0.22
CA LEU A 35 0.91 -0.26 0.82
C LEU A 35 2.10 0.07 -0.11
N GLN A 36 1.99 -0.23 -1.41
CA GLN A 36 3.05 0.12 -2.37
C GLN A 36 3.24 1.63 -2.52
N LYS A 37 2.15 2.40 -2.49
CA LYS A 37 2.20 3.87 -2.48
C LYS A 37 2.91 4.38 -1.22
N VAL A 38 2.58 3.86 -0.03
CA VAL A 38 3.30 4.21 1.21
C VAL A 38 4.81 3.96 1.07
N ARG A 39 5.21 2.77 0.58
CA ARG A 39 6.62 2.46 0.31
C ARG A 39 7.27 3.43 -0.67
N LYS A 40 6.55 3.83 -1.73
CA LYS A 40 7.03 4.80 -2.74
C LYS A 40 7.33 6.16 -2.11
N VAL A 41 6.46 6.65 -1.23
CA VAL A 41 6.64 7.91 -0.50
C VAL A 41 7.82 7.82 0.46
N VAL A 42 7.90 6.75 1.26
CA VAL A 42 9.03 6.53 2.16
C VAL A 42 10.35 6.52 1.37
N LYS A 43 10.40 5.83 0.22
CA LYS A 43 11.57 5.80 -0.66
C LYS A 43 11.91 7.16 -1.27
N LEU A 44 10.92 7.99 -1.62
CA LEU A 44 11.14 9.33 -2.15
C LEU A 44 11.96 10.18 -1.17
N PHE A 45 11.55 10.21 0.09
CA PHE A 45 12.25 10.95 1.13
C PHE A 45 13.61 10.32 1.46
N LYS A 46 13.70 8.99 1.57
CA LYS A 46 14.99 8.33 1.85
C LYS A 46 16.02 8.48 0.73
N ARG A 47 15.61 8.67 -0.53
CA ARG A 47 16.51 8.92 -1.67
C ARG A 47 17.03 10.35 -1.72
N SER A 48 16.39 11.30 -1.03
CA SER A 48 16.81 12.71 -1.04
C SER A 48 17.01 13.21 0.40
N PRO A 49 18.23 13.07 0.95
CA PRO A 49 18.55 13.49 2.32
C PRO A 49 18.24 14.97 2.56
N THR A 50 18.51 15.83 1.58
CA THR A 50 18.23 17.27 1.66
C THR A 50 16.74 17.56 1.79
N LYS A 51 15.89 16.93 0.96
CA LYS A 51 14.44 17.14 1.04
C LYS A 51 13.86 16.62 2.36
N TYR A 52 14.38 15.49 2.82
CA TYR A 52 13.99 14.87 4.08
C TYR A 52 14.38 15.71 5.30
N TYR A 53 15.62 16.22 5.35
CA TYR A 53 16.12 16.97 6.50
C TYR A 53 15.63 18.43 6.53
N MET A 54 15.54 19.11 5.38
CA MET A 54 15.11 20.52 5.35
C MET A 54 13.61 20.70 5.51
N TYR A 55 12.79 19.91 4.81
CA TYR A 55 11.34 20.17 4.75
C TYR A 55 10.57 19.28 5.72
N LEU A 56 10.80 17.96 5.69
CA LEU A 56 10.01 17.04 6.51
C LEU A 56 10.38 17.14 8.01
N GLN A 57 11.67 17.16 8.36
CA GLN A 57 12.07 17.22 9.76
C GLN A 57 11.68 18.54 10.44
N LYS A 58 11.57 19.64 9.69
CA LYS A 58 11.06 20.91 10.22
C LYS A 58 9.64 20.73 10.79
N TYR A 59 8.72 20.24 9.96
CA TYR A 59 7.32 20.01 10.38
C TYR A 59 7.21 18.95 11.47
N VAL A 60 8.02 17.90 11.41
CA VAL A 60 8.01 16.82 12.42
C VAL A 60 8.49 17.32 13.78
N LYS A 61 9.52 18.19 13.81
CA LYS A 61 9.98 18.82 15.05
C LYS A 61 8.93 19.75 15.63
N GLU A 62 8.27 20.54 14.80
CA GLU A 62 7.19 21.44 15.24
C GLU A 62 6.00 20.66 15.84
N ASP A 63 5.62 19.53 15.23
CA ASP A 63 4.44 18.75 15.63
C ASP A 63 4.71 17.79 16.81
N THR A 64 5.85 17.10 16.81
CA THR A 64 6.17 16.07 17.81
C THR A 64 7.25 16.50 18.82
N GLY A 65 7.89 17.66 18.65
CA GLY A 65 8.97 18.15 19.51
C GLY A 65 10.32 17.41 19.34
N LYS A 66 10.40 16.43 18.44
CA LYS A 66 11.62 15.65 18.18
C LYS A 66 11.66 15.16 16.73
N GLU A 67 12.86 14.86 16.25
CA GLU A 67 13.04 14.26 14.94
C GLU A 67 12.46 12.85 14.88
N LEU A 68 11.66 12.58 13.87
CA LEU A 68 11.14 11.25 13.59
C LEU A 68 11.51 10.82 12.19
N SER A 69 12.23 9.70 12.10
CA SER A 69 12.60 9.12 10.82
C SER A 69 11.56 8.22 10.18
N LEU A 70 11.52 8.24 8.85
CA LEU A 70 10.73 7.30 8.06
C LEU A 70 11.46 5.95 7.98
N ILE A 71 10.73 4.89 8.30
CA ILE A 71 11.19 3.51 8.31
C ILE A 71 10.63 2.83 7.06
N LEU A 72 11.44 2.00 6.40
CA LEU A 72 10.98 1.14 5.31
C LEU A 72 10.89 -0.28 5.86
N ASP A 73 9.83 -1.00 5.49
CA ASP A 73 9.66 -2.39 5.89
C ASP A 73 10.74 -3.31 5.31
N CYS A 74 10.96 -4.44 5.97
CA CYS A 74 12.00 -5.41 5.64
C CYS A 74 11.38 -6.81 5.59
N ARG A 75 11.54 -7.52 4.47
CA ARG A 75 10.91 -8.83 4.24
C ARG A 75 11.23 -9.89 5.30
N THR A 76 12.40 -9.82 5.93
CA THR A 76 12.87 -10.84 6.88
C THR A 76 12.50 -10.53 8.34
N ARG A 77 11.88 -9.38 8.62
CA ARG A 77 11.51 -8.96 9.98
C ARG A 77 10.00 -8.90 10.12
N TRP A 78 9.44 -9.80 10.94
CA TRP A 78 8.00 -10.00 11.16
C TRP A 78 7.20 -8.72 11.36
N ASN A 79 7.68 -7.80 12.22
CA ASN A 79 6.92 -6.59 12.57
C ASN A 79 7.31 -5.34 11.77
N SER A 80 8.15 -5.48 10.74
CA SER A 80 8.68 -4.31 10.02
C SER A 80 7.63 -3.57 9.20
N LEU A 81 6.62 -4.30 8.70
CA LEU A 81 5.50 -3.73 7.96
C LEU A 81 4.64 -2.85 8.86
N LEU A 82 4.21 -3.39 10.00
CA LEU A 82 3.42 -2.66 10.99
C LEU A 82 4.19 -1.42 11.48
N ALA A 83 5.46 -1.58 11.84
CA ALA A 83 6.30 -0.46 12.28
C ALA A 83 6.43 0.63 11.21
N MET A 84 6.51 0.28 9.92
CA MET A 84 6.50 1.27 8.84
C MET A 84 5.15 1.99 8.75
N ILE A 85 4.03 1.26 8.82
CA ILE A 85 2.68 1.83 8.69
C ILE A 85 2.37 2.76 9.87
N GLU A 86 2.59 2.33 11.11
CA GLU A 86 2.39 3.15 12.32
C GLU A 86 3.24 4.42 12.27
N ARG A 87 4.50 4.28 11.88
CA ARG A 87 5.43 5.43 11.75
C ARG A 87 4.97 6.40 10.68
N PHE A 88 4.49 5.88 9.55
CA PHE A 88 3.97 6.67 8.45
C PHE A 88 2.69 7.41 8.86
N HIS A 89 1.75 6.72 9.53
CA HIS A 89 0.52 7.33 10.04
C HIS A 89 0.83 8.49 10.99
N LYS A 90 1.76 8.31 11.93
CA LYS A 90 2.16 9.35 12.88
C LYS A 90 2.71 10.62 12.22
N ILE A 91 3.41 10.48 11.08
CA ILE A 91 4.09 11.58 10.40
C ILE A 91 3.28 12.09 9.18
N LYS A 92 2.12 11.47 8.90
CA LYS A 92 1.32 11.71 7.68
C LYS A 92 1.00 13.19 7.46
N VAL A 93 0.55 13.88 8.50
CA VAL A 93 0.19 15.30 8.42
C VAL A 93 1.40 16.16 8.02
N CYS A 94 2.59 15.83 8.55
CA CYS A 94 3.82 16.52 8.20
C CYS A 94 4.25 16.23 6.75
N ILE A 95 4.04 15.00 6.27
CA ILE A 95 4.30 14.63 4.87
C ILE A 95 3.37 15.41 3.93
N ASP A 96 2.08 15.50 4.25
CA ASP A 96 1.11 16.23 3.45
C ASP A 96 1.49 17.71 3.31
N LYS A 97 1.82 18.38 4.44
CA LYS A 97 2.31 19.77 4.45
C LYS A 97 3.58 19.94 3.59
N THR A 98 4.55 19.04 3.78
CA THR A 98 5.82 19.07 3.04
C THR A 98 5.61 18.94 1.53
N LEU A 99 4.68 18.09 1.10
CA LEU A 99 4.43 17.86 -0.31
C LEU A 99 3.69 19.02 -1.00
N ILE A 100 2.82 19.71 -0.25
CA ILE A 100 2.19 20.96 -0.66
C ILE A 100 3.27 22.02 -0.90
N ASP A 101 4.20 22.20 0.05
CA ASP A 101 5.27 23.20 -0.06
C ASP A 101 6.25 22.92 -1.20
N ILE A 102 6.56 21.65 -1.44
CA ILE A 102 7.47 21.23 -2.52
C ILE A 102 6.80 21.33 -3.90
N GLY A 103 5.47 21.50 -3.97
CA GLY A 103 4.73 21.59 -5.24
C GLY A 103 4.73 20.29 -6.05
N SER A 104 4.74 19.13 -5.36
CA SER A 104 4.87 17.82 -6.01
C SER A 104 3.51 17.17 -6.27
N ASP A 105 2.78 17.74 -7.24
CA ASP A 105 1.37 17.44 -7.55
C ASP A 105 1.09 15.95 -7.81
N ALA A 106 1.99 15.26 -8.51
CA ALA A 106 1.82 13.85 -8.86
C ALA A 106 1.86 12.92 -7.63
N THR A 107 2.74 13.20 -6.67
CA THR A 107 2.87 12.41 -5.43
C THR A 107 1.84 12.80 -4.38
N PHE A 108 1.41 14.06 -4.37
CA PHE A 108 0.35 14.53 -3.47
C PHE A 108 -1.00 13.87 -3.78
N ASN A 109 -1.36 13.72 -5.07
CA ASN A 109 -2.61 13.06 -5.46
C ASN A 109 -2.62 11.56 -5.08
N ASP A 110 -1.49 10.87 -5.31
CA ASP A 110 -1.30 9.47 -4.90
C ASP A 110 -1.53 9.28 -3.38
N ILE A 111 -1.04 10.21 -2.56
CA ILE A 111 -1.16 10.16 -1.09
C ILE A 111 -2.53 10.61 -0.61
N LYS A 112 -3.13 11.62 -1.23
CA LYS A 112 -4.48 12.09 -0.89
C LYS A 112 -5.52 10.96 -1.05
N ARG A 113 -5.28 10.05 -1.99
CA ARG A 113 -6.12 8.86 -2.23
C ARG A 113 -5.77 7.65 -1.34
N LEU A 114 -4.76 7.75 -0.47
CA LEU A 114 -4.42 6.69 0.49
C LEU A 114 -5.46 6.62 1.61
N LYS A 115 -6.09 5.45 1.76
CA LYS A 115 -6.95 5.16 2.92
C LYS A 115 -6.14 4.41 3.97
N ILE A 116 -5.37 5.15 4.77
CA ILE A 116 -4.50 4.56 5.79
C ILE A 116 -5.30 3.86 6.90
N ASN A 117 -6.51 4.33 7.18
CA ASN A 117 -7.41 3.69 8.16
C ASN A 117 -7.86 2.28 7.73
N ASP A 118 -7.75 1.95 6.44
CA ASP A 118 -8.08 0.62 5.91
C ASP A 118 -6.86 -0.33 5.91
N LEU A 119 -5.67 0.19 6.29
CA LEU A 119 -4.38 -0.51 6.34
C LEU A 119 -3.96 -0.94 7.76
N ILE A 120 -4.61 -0.41 8.80
CA ILE A 120 -4.35 -0.69 10.22
C ILE A 120 -5.58 -1.33 10.85
#